data_AF-A0A508WXY6-F1
#
_entry.id   AF-A0A508WXY6-F1
#
_cell.length_a   1.000
_cell.length_b   1.000
_cell.length_c   1.000
_cell.angle_alpha   90.00
_cell.angle_beta   90.00
_cell.angle_gamma   90.00
#
_symmetry.space_group_name_H-M   'P 1'
#
loop_
_entity.id
_entity.type
_entity.pdbx_description
1 polymer ?
#
loop_
_entity_poly.entity_id
_entity_poly.type
_entity_poly.pdbx_seq_one_letter_code
_entity_poly.pdbx_strand_id
1 'polypeptide(L)' 'MQESPEKLITLKDAAGIIGVHLWALRRAVKRGAIPAYTPFNKRKLVRLSEVVAYIDSCRQGGIND' A
#
# COMPACT_ATOMS: atom_id res chain seq x y z
N MET A 1 4.71 4.07 -24.59
CA MET A 1 5.09 5.15 -23.65
C MET A 1 5.63 4.48 -22.42
N GLN A 2 6.86 4.77 -22.01
CA GLN A 2 7.49 4.09 -20.87
C GLN A 2 7.07 4.83 -19.60
N GLU A 3 6.24 4.20 -18.77
CA GLU A 3 5.82 4.80 -17.49
C GLU A 3 7.04 4.99 -16.60
N SER A 4 7.19 6.20 -16.06
CA SER A 4 8.19 6.49 -15.03
C SER A 4 8.00 5.53 -13.86
N PRO A 5 9.10 5.06 -13.23
CA PRO A 5 9.00 4.14 -12.10
C PRO A 5 8.16 4.75 -10.98
N GLU A 6 7.21 3.98 -10.47
CA GLU A 6 6.29 4.43 -9.43
C GLU A 6 7.04 4.89 -8.18
N LYS A 7 6.65 6.05 -7.66
CA LYS A 7 7.24 6.63 -6.46
C LYS A 7 6.91 5.79 -5.23
N LEU A 8 7.95 5.38 -4.51
CA LEU A 8 7.82 4.82 -3.17
C LEU A 8 7.46 5.92 -2.17
N ILE A 9 6.37 5.71 -1.42
CA ILE A 9 5.89 6.66 -0.42
C ILE A 9 5.91 6.04 0.97
N THR A 10 5.88 6.88 2.01
CA THR A 10 5.87 6.36 3.39
C THR A 10 4.51 5.74 3.71
N LEU A 11 4.49 4.83 4.69
CA LEU A 11 3.22 4.28 5.21
C LEU A 11 2.27 5.39 5.71
N LYS A 12 2.82 6.50 6.24
CA LYS A 12 2.00 7.62 6.71
C LYS A 12 1.32 8.32 5.53
N ASP A 13 2.05 8.56 4.46
CA ASP A 13 1.53 9.23 3.27
C ASP A 13 0.51 8.33 2.56
N ALA A 14 0.82 7.04 2.37
CA ALA A 14 -0.10 6.08 1.78
C ALA A 14 -1.41 5.97 2.55
N ALA A 15 -1.32 5.92 3.89
CA ALA A 15 -2.50 5.91 4.76
C ALA A 15 -3.35 7.19 4.61
N GLY A 16 -2.69 8.36 4.53
CA GLY A 16 -3.35 9.64 4.31
C GLY A 16 -4.02 9.75 2.94
N ILE A 17 -3.38 9.23 1.89
CA ILE A 17 -3.90 9.26 0.52
C ILE A 17 -5.15 8.36 0.38
N ILE A 18 -5.10 7.16 0.94
CA ILE A 18 -6.18 6.17 0.79
C ILE A 18 -7.30 6.40 1.82
N GLY A 19 -7.04 7.15 2.89
CA GLY A 19 -8.00 7.39 3.96
C GLY A 19 -8.12 6.21 4.93
N VAL A 20 -7.08 5.39 5.07
CA VAL A 20 -7.04 4.28 6.04
C VAL A 20 -6.20 4.64 7.27
N HIS A 21 -6.52 4.05 8.41
CA HIS A 21 -5.74 4.27 9.61
C HIS A 21 -4.32 3.69 9.48
N LEU A 22 -3.28 4.47 9.84
CA LEU A 22 -1.87 4.07 9.71
C LEU A 22 -1.56 2.74 10.40
N TRP A 23 -2.20 2.44 11.53
CA TRP A 23 -2.03 1.16 12.23
C TRP A 23 -2.47 -0.04 11.38
N ALA A 24 -3.56 0.08 10.61
CA ALA A 24 -4.06 -0.99 9.76
C ALA A 24 -3.05 -1.28 8.63
N LEU A 25 -2.52 -0.23 8.01
CA LEU A 25 -1.51 -0.36 6.97
C LEU A 25 -0.20 -0.96 7.50
N ARG A 26 0.26 -0.52 8.68
CA ARG A 26 1.42 -1.12 9.37
C ARG A 26 1.20 -2.60 9.65
N ARG A 27 0.00 -2.99 10.10
CA ARG A 27 -0.34 -4.39 10.37
C ARG A 27 -0.34 -5.22 9.09
N ALA A 28 -0.89 -4.68 8.00
CA ALA A 28 -0.90 -5.33 6.69
C ALA A 28 0.50 -5.59 6.13
N VAL A 29 1.40 -4.61 6.26
CA VAL A 29 2.82 -4.77 5.90
C VAL A 29 3.53 -5.76 6.83
N LYS A 30 3.27 -5.71 8.14
CA LYS A 30 3.92 -6.61 9.11
C LYS A 30 3.58 -8.08 8.85
N ARG A 31 2.35 -8.38 8.43
CA ARG A 31 1.93 -9.75 8.07
C ARG A 31 2.36 -10.19 6.66
N GLY A 32 3.04 -9.32 5.90
CA GLY A 32 3.47 -9.62 4.53
C GLY A 32 2.36 -9.53 3.47
N ALA A 33 1.19 -8.95 3.79
CA ALA A 33 0.10 -8.82 2.83
C ALA A 33 0.31 -7.69 1.82
N ILE A 34 1.07 -6.67 2.21
CA ILE A 34 1.48 -5.56 1.33
C ILE A 34 3.01 -5.56 1.31
N PRO A 35 3.63 -5.61 0.12
CA PRO A 35 5.08 -5.48 -0.02
C PRO A 35 5.56 -4.16 0.58
N ALA A 36 6.71 -4.19 1.26
CA ALA A 36 7.33 -2.99 1.77
C ALA A 36 8.82 -2.98 1.45
N TYR A 37 9.30 -1.80 1.09
CA TYR A 37 10.65 -1.56 0.64
C TYR A 37 11.41 -0.74 1.69
N THR A 38 12.62 -1.18 2.02
CA THR A 38 13.49 -0.52 3.00
C THR A 38 14.84 -0.21 2.37
N PRO A 39 14.91 0.71 1.40
CA PRO A 39 16.18 1.08 0.79
C PRO A 39 17.15 1.59 1.87
N PHE A 40 18.37 1.07 1.86
CA PHE A 40 19.45 1.43 2.79
C PHE A 40 19.10 1.27 4.27
N ASN A 41 18.27 0.26 4.60
CA ASN A 41 17.84 -0.04 5.97
C ASN A 41 17.11 1.12 6.68
N LYS A 42 16.44 1.98 5.90
CA LYS A 42 15.68 3.14 6.41
C LYS A 42 14.20 2.79 6.63
N ARG A 43 13.35 3.81 6.59
CA ARG A 43 11.89 3.71 6.77
C ARG A 43 11.28 2.74 5.76
N LYS A 44 10.24 2.02 6.18
CA LYS A 44 9.39 1.21 5.29
C LYS A 44 8.61 2.12 4.34
N LEU A 45 8.76 1.85 3.05
CA LEU A 45 8.05 2.51 1.97
C LEU A 45 7.18 1.49 1.24
N VAL A 46 6.14 1.98 0.58
CA VAL A 46 5.20 1.17 -0.21
C VAL A 46 4.97 1.85 -1.56
N ARG A 47 4.60 1.04 -2.56
CA ARG A 47 3.95 1.56 -3.77
C ARG A 47 2.48 1.81 -3.47
N LEU A 48 1.93 2.89 -4.00
CA LEU A 48 0.52 3.20 -3.78
C LEU A 48 -0.36 2.17 -4.52
N SER A 49 0.05 1.76 -5.72
CA SER A 49 -0.61 0.74 -6.53
C SER A 49 -0.80 -0.59 -5.80
N GLU A 50 0.23 -1.08 -5.11
CA GLU A 50 0.19 -2.33 -4.35
C GLU A 50 -0.77 -2.26 -3.17
N VAL A 51 -0.83 -1.11 -2.49
CA VAL A 51 -1.77 -0.90 -1.37
C VAL A 51 -3.21 -0.90 -1.89
N VAL A 52 -3.47 -0.21 -3.00
CA VAL A 52 -4.79 -0.17 -3.64
C VAL A 52 -5.19 -1.57 -4.10
N ALA A 53 -4.32 -2.27 -4.83
CA ALA A 53 -4.56 -3.63 -5.28
C ALA A 53 -4.89 -4.59 -4.12
N TYR A 54 -4.19 -4.45 -2.99
CA TYR A 54 -4.51 -5.22 -1.80
C TYR A 54 -5.90 -4.91 -1.24
N ILE A 55 -6.27 -3.64 -1.13
CA ILE A 55 -7.60 -3.23 -0.66
C ILE A 55 -8.69 -3.74 -1.59
N ASP A 56 -8.49 -3.60 -2.91
CA ASP A 56 -9.42 -4.10 -3.91
C ASP A 56 -9.58 -5.63 -3.82
N SER A 57 -8.50 -6.37 -3.58
CA SER A 57 -8.58 -7.82 -3.34
C SER A 57 -9.34 -8.22 -2.06
N CYS A 58 -9.44 -7.31 -1.08
CA CYS A 58 -10.21 -7.53 0.14
C CYS A 58 -11.71 -7.24 -0.05
N ARG A 59 -12.12 -6.63 -1.16
CA ARG A 59 -13.52 -6.30 -1.45
C ARG A 59 -14.31 -7.58 -1.72
N GLN A 60 -15.00 -8.08 -0.70
CA GLN A 60 -15.78 -9.34 -0.75
C GLN A 60 -17.28 -9.17 -1.08
N GLY A 61 -17.75 -8.01 -1.58
CA GLY A 61 -19.19 -7.82 -1.82
C GLY A 61 -19.63 -6.58 -2.60
N GLY A 62 -18.98 -6.23 -3.72
CA GLY A 62 -19.35 -5.05 -4.52
C GLY A 62 -19.48 -5.27 -6.03
N ILE A 63 -19.45 -6.52 -6.50
CA ILE A 63 -19.71 -6.87 -7.90
C ILE A 63 -20.81 -7.93 -7.86
N ASN A 64 -22.04 -7.46 -7.78
CA ASN A 64 -23.24 -8.19 -8.16
C ASN A 64 -24.19 -7.11 -8.69
N ASP A 65 -24.05 -6.79 -9.98
CA ASP A 65 -25.09 -6.25 -10.86
C ASP A 65 -24.60 -6.34 -12.32
#